data_AF-A0A069D3G4-F1
#
_entry.id   AF-A0A069D3G4-F1
#
_cell.length_a   1.000
_cell.length_b   1.000
_cell.length_c   1.000
_cell.angle_alpha   90.00
_cell.angle_beta   90.00
_cell.angle_gamma   90.00
#
_symmetry.space_group_name_H-M   'P 1'
#
loop_
_entity.id
_entity.type
_entity.pdbx_description
1 polymer ?
#
loop_
_entity_poly.entity_id
_entity_poly.type
_entity_poly.pdbx_seq_one_letter_code
_entity_poly.pdbx_strand_id
1 'polypeptide(L)'
;MALQRAYQTIGGSCQWPASAVVENAGNYRDALIKEYHKYPALIPVFHFMDSQAPDKVRKVKSVWTADGYMLFWTAPKAKAEMNRAVQYVIYRFENKEKVNLEDPSHIVAITRTTFYQLPYESGKTKYRYVVTALDRLHNESKSASKKVKL
;
A
#
# COMPACT_ATOMS: atom_id res chain seq x y z
N MET A 1 -4.42 -0.20 23.37
CA MET A 1 -3.68 -1.46 23.05
C MET A 1 -2.18 -1.37 23.36
N ALA A 2 -1.77 -0.61 24.38
CA ALA A 2 -0.35 -0.38 24.69
C ALA A 2 0.41 -1.65 25.12
N LEU A 3 -0.19 -2.44 26.00
CA LEU A 3 0.42 -3.69 26.49
C LEU A 3 0.70 -4.67 25.34
N GLN A 4 -0.28 -4.88 24.47
CA GLN A 4 -0.17 -5.78 23.33
C GLN A 4 0.96 -5.37 22.37
N ARG A 5 1.10 -4.07 22.09
CA ARG A 5 2.14 -3.52 21.21
C ARG A 5 3.54 -3.54 21.84
N ALA A 6 3.63 -3.69 23.17
CA ALA A 6 4.91 -3.81 23.86
C ALA A 6 5.58 -5.19 23.64
N TYR A 7 4.80 -6.22 23.28
CA TYR A 7 5.32 -7.56 23.02
C TYR A 7 5.41 -7.85 21.52
N GLN A 8 6.63 -8.06 21.02
CA GLN A 8 6.88 -8.37 19.61
C GLN A 8 6.26 -9.69 19.14
N THR A 9 6.00 -10.62 20.06
CA THR A 9 5.37 -11.92 19.76
C THR A 9 3.88 -11.80 19.45
N ILE A 10 3.24 -10.68 19.82
CA ILE A 10 1.81 -10.50 19.63
C ILE A 10 1.56 -9.82 18.27
N GLY A 11 1.21 -10.63 17.28
CA GLY A 11 0.96 -10.16 15.90
C GLY A 11 -0.41 -9.52 15.66
N GLY A 12 -1.34 -9.53 16.63
CA GLY A 12 -2.70 -9.04 16.41
C GLY A 12 -3.57 -8.97 17.66
N SER A 13 -4.77 -8.42 17.51
CA SER A 13 -5.78 -8.30 18.56
C SER A 13 -7.13 -8.81 18.07
N CYS A 14 -7.92 -9.36 18.99
CA CYS A 14 -9.31 -9.70 18.75
C CYS A 14 -10.18 -8.73 19.55
N GLN A 15 -11.16 -8.12 18.89
CA GLN A 15 -12.10 -7.20 19.51
C GLN A 15 -13.47 -7.87 19.63
N TRP A 16 -14.00 -7.93 20.86
CA TRP A 16 -15.32 -8.48 21.14
C TRP A 16 -16.03 -7.64 22.22
N PRO A 17 -17.32 -7.31 22.06
CA PRO A 17 -18.18 -7.61 20.91
C PRO A 17 -17.88 -6.70 19.70
N ALA A 18 -18.14 -7.20 18.49
CA ALA A 18 -17.95 -6.41 17.26
C ALA A 18 -18.85 -5.17 17.21
N SER A 19 -20.03 -5.21 17.85
CA SER A 19 -20.97 -4.09 17.93
C SER A 19 -20.32 -2.84 18.55
N ALA A 20 -19.52 -2.98 19.60
CA ALA A 20 -18.86 -1.85 20.25
C ALA A 20 -17.91 -1.09 19.30
N VAL A 21 -17.26 -1.81 18.37
CA VAL A 21 -16.39 -1.22 17.34
C VAL A 21 -17.23 -0.58 16.23
N VAL A 22 -18.29 -1.25 15.78
CA VAL A 22 -19.13 -0.75 14.67
C VAL A 22 -19.91 0.49 15.09
N GLU A 23 -20.54 0.46 16.26
CA GLU A 23 -21.32 1.55 16.85
C GLU A 23 -20.44 2.69 17.37
N ASN A 24 -19.12 2.49 17.41
CA ASN A 24 -18.16 3.44 17.96
C ASN A 24 -18.51 3.86 19.40
N ALA A 25 -18.97 2.89 20.21
CA ALA A 25 -19.35 3.13 21.59
C ALA A 25 -18.16 3.72 22.35
N GLY A 26 -18.34 4.88 22.98
CA GLY A 26 -17.28 5.58 23.70
C GLY A 26 -16.11 6.05 22.82
N ASN A 27 -16.33 6.29 21.52
CA ASN A 27 -15.30 6.68 20.54
C ASN A 27 -14.18 5.63 20.37
N TYR A 28 -14.47 4.36 20.67
CA TYR A 28 -13.50 3.29 20.63
C TYR A 28 -12.90 3.07 19.23
N ARG A 29 -13.74 3.10 18.18
CA ARG A 29 -13.27 2.99 16.79
C ARG A 29 -12.42 4.17 16.39
N ASP A 30 -12.78 5.37 16.81
CA ASP A 30 -12.00 6.57 16.48
C ASP A 30 -10.64 6.55 17.15
N ALA A 31 -10.55 6.09 18.40
CA ALA A 31 -9.28 5.87 19.09
C ALA A 31 -8.43 4.80 18.36
N LEU A 32 -9.04 3.70 17.92
CA LEU A 32 -8.35 2.67 17.13
C LEU A 32 -7.76 3.24 15.84
N ILE A 33 -8.54 4.00 15.07
CA ILE A 33 -8.10 4.61 13.81
C ILE A 33 -6.99 5.65 14.06
N LYS A 34 -7.15 6.50 15.08
CA LYS A 34 -6.20 7.60 15.35
C LYS A 34 -4.87 7.10 15.93
N GLU A 35 -4.92 6.13 16.84
CA GLU A 35 -3.73 5.74 17.61
C GLU A 35 -3.08 4.44 17.11
N TYR A 36 -3.85 3.44 16.69
CA TYR A 36 -3.34 2.07 16.52
C TYR A 36 -3.36 1.56 15.07
N HIS A 37 -4.30 2.03 14.26
CA HIS A 37 -4.54 1.62 12.87
C HIS A 37 -4.56 2.83 11.92
N LYS A 38 -3.63 3.75 12.14
CA LYS A 38 -3.54 5.02 11.40
C LYS A 38 -3.22 4.82 9.91
N TYR A 39 -2.43 3.79 9.59
CA TYR A 39 -1.95 3.54 8.24
C TYR A 39 -2.54 2.25 7.68
N PRO A 40 -2.80 2.18 6.36
CA PRO A 40 -3.13 0.93 5.69
C PRO A 40 -2.06 -0.13 5.99
N ALA A 41 -2.50 -1.34 6.31
CA ALA A 41 -1.62 -2.47 6.54
C ALA A 41 -1.75 -3.47 5.39
N LEU A 42 -0.62 -4.04 4.97
CA LEU A 42 -0.61 -5.18 4.06
C LEU A 42 -0.92 -6.46 4.84
N ILE A 43 -1.57 -7.40 4.17
CA ILE A 43 -1.85 -8.71 4.73
C ILE A 43 -0.52 -9.47 4.86
N PRO A 44 -0.27 -10.17 5.98
CA PRO A 44 0.96 -10.90 6.17
C PRO A 44 1.17 -11.96 5.08
N VAL A 45 2.42 -12.11 4.68
CA VAL A 45 2.85 -13.12 3.71
C VAL A 45 2.80 -14.52 4.31
N PHE A 46 2.30 -15.47 3.52
CA PHE A 46 2.24 -16.87 3.90
C PHE A 46 3.39 -17.66 3.29
N HIS A 47 4.59 -17.48 3.85
CA HIS A 47 5.84 -18.08 3.34
C HIS A 47 5.81 -19.61 3.20
N PHE A 48 4.91 -20.30 3.92
CA PHE A 48 4.80 -21.75 3.84
C PHE A 48 4.15 -22.25 2.53
N MET A 49 3.35 -21.42 1.85
CA MET A 49 2.67 -21.80 0.61
C MET A 49 3.45 -21.42 -0.63
N ASP A 50 3.94 -20.18 -0.68
CA ASP A 50 4.74 -19.66 -1.78
C ASP A 50 5.60 -18.50 -1.28
N SER A 51 6.83 -18.44 -1.75
CA SER A 51 7.78 -17.36 -1.47
C SER A 51 8.20 -16.61 -2.74
N GLN A 52 7.64 -16.96 -3.89
CA GLN A 52 7.95 -16.29 -5.15
C GLN A 52 7.07 -15.06 -5.34
N ALA A 53 7.69 -13.90 -5.21
CA ALA A 53 7.03 -12.64 -5.53
C ALA A 53 6.74 -12.49 -7.04
N PRO A 54 5.69 -11.74 -7.41
CA PRO A 54 5.43 -11.41 -8.80
C PRO A 54 6.55 -10.55 -9.39
N ASP A 55 6.63 -10.56 -10.71
CA ASP A 55 7.57 -9.74 -11.47
C ASP A 55 7.34 -8.24 -11.22
N LYS A 56 8.39 -7.43 -11.40
CA LYS A 56 8.31 -5.97 -11.26
C LYS A 56 7.34 -5.35 -12.28
N VAL A 57 6.50 -4.41 -11.82
CA VAL A 57 5.60 -3.65 -12.70
C VAL A 57 6.38 -2.86 -13.77
N ARG A 58 5.77 -2.73 -14.96
CA ARG A 58 6.43 -2.17 -16.14
C ARG A 58 5.81 -0.83 -16.53
N LYS A 59 6.56 -0.03 -17.30
CA LYS A 59 6.07 1.20 -17.97
C LYS A 59 5.33 2.19 -17.04
N VAL A 60 5.86 2.44 -15.84
CA VAL A 60 5.29 3.44 -14.93
C VAL A 60 5.43 4.85 -15.53
N LYS A 61 4.31 5.48 -15.87
CA LYS A 61 4.23 6.79 -16.53
C LYS A 61 3.16 7.67 -15.90
N SER A 62 3.41 8.96 -15.78
CA SER A 62 2.39 9.93 -15.42
C SER A 62 1.86 10.60 -16.68
N VAL A 63 0.53 10.72 -16.80
CA VAL A 63 -0.17 11.24 -17.97
C VAL A 63 -1.26 12.21 -17.49
N TRP A 64 -1.38 13.35 -18.18
CA TRP A 64 -2.50 14.26 -17.98
C TRP A 64 -3.71 13.74 -18.76
N THR A 65 -4.81 13.51 -18.06
CA THR A 65 -6.08 13.06 -18.65
C THR A 65 -7.16 14.10 -18.39
N ALA A 66 -8.32 13.98 -19.04
CA ALA A 66 -9.46 14.88 -18.81
C ALA A 66 -9.89 14.89 -17.33
N ASP A 67 -9.75 13.74 -16.65
CA ASP A 67 -10.09 13.54 -15.24
C ASP A 67 -8.95 13.94 -14.28
N GLY A 68 -7.87 14.52 -14.81
CA GLY A 68 -6.73 15.03 -14.05
C GLY A 68 -5.43 14.25 -14.25
N TYR A 69 -4.47 14.46 -13.35
CA TYR A 69 -3.15 13.88 -13.47
C TYR A 69 -3.13 12.45 -12.94
N MET A 70 -2.78 11.49 -13.79
CA MET A 70 -2.85 10.07 -13.45
C MET A 70 -1.49 9.39 -13.58
N LEU A 71 -1.22 8.46 -12.67
CA LEU A 71 -0.10 7.52 -12.75
C LEU A 71 -0.61 6.21 -13.33
N PHE A 72 -0.03 5.76 -14.44
CA PHE A 72 -0.31 4.48 -15.08
C PHE A 72 0.88 3.55 -14.99
N TRP A 73 0.61 2.26 -14.87
CA TRP A 73 1.60 1.20 -14.99
C TRP A 73 1.04 0.02 -15.77
N THR A 74 1.90 -0.91 -16.15
CA THR A 74 1.53 -2.15 -16.81
C THR A 74 1.81 -3.32 -15.89
N ALA A 75 0.82 -4.19 -15.75
CA ALA A 75 0.93 -5.43 -15.01
C ALA A 75 2.14 -6.26 -15.49
N PRO A 76 2.89 -6.90 -14.59
CA PRO A 76 3.92 -7.84 -14.98
C PRO A 76 3.33 -9.03 -15.73
N LYS A 77 4.12 -9.62 -16.64
CA LYS A 77 3.76 -10.91 -17.24
C LYS A 77 4.11 -12.00 -16.24
N ALA A 78 3.12 -12.76 -15.78
CA ALA A 78 3.36 -13.92 -14.94
C ALA A 78 3.49 -15.19 -15.81
N LYS A 79 4.41 -16.09 -15.44
CA LYS A 79 4.54 -17.41 -16.06
C LYS A 79 3.59 -18.44 -15.42
N ALA A 80 3.26 -18.24 -14.14
CA ALA A 80 2.39 -19.10 -13.35
C ALA A 80 1.28 -18.26 -12.71
N GLU A 81 0.11 -18.86 -12.50
CA GLU A 81 -1.07 -18.16 -11.94
C GLU A 81 -0.82 -17.67 -10.51
N MET A 82 -0.01 -18.37 -9.73
CA MET A 82 0.35 -17.96 -8.36
C MET A 82 1.21 -16.69 -8.34
N ASN A 83 2.03 -16.47 -9.37
CA ASN A 83 2.90 -15.28 -9.50
C ASN A 83 2.19 -14.13 -10.21
N ARG A 84 0.87 -14.21 -10.41
CA ARG A 84 0.09 -13.18 -11.07
C ARG A 84 -0.16 -12.01 -10.13
N ALA A 85 0.20 -10.81 -10.58
CA ALA A 85 -0.14 -9.59 -9.87
C ALA A 85 -1.66 -9.39 -9.80
N VAL A 86 -2.21 -9.37 -8.59
CA VAL A 86 -3.63 -9.16 -8.31
C VAL A 86 -3.90 -7.77 -7.75
N GLN A 87 -2.98 -7.27 -6.92
CA GLN A 87 -3.09 -5.96 -6.29
C GLN A 87 -1.81 -5.15 -6.52
N TYR A 88 -1.91 -3.84 -6.35
CA TYR A 88 -0.82 -2.90 -6.48
C TYR A 88 -0.83 -1.96 -5.28
N VAL A 89 0.35 -1.73 -4.72
CA VAL A 89 0.54 -0.77 -3.63
C VAL A 89 1.27 0.44 -4.20
N ILE A 90 0.72 1.61 -3.89
CA ILE A 90 1.25 2.90 -4.31
C ILE A 90 1.80 3.60 -3.09
N TYR A 91 3.09 3.87 -3.11
CA TYR A 91 3.79 4.65 -2.10
C TYR A 91 4.16 6.03 -2.65
N ARG A 92 4.18 7.04 -1.77
CA ARG A 92 4.63 8.39 -2.08
C ARG A 92 5.73 8.81 -1.11
N PHE A 93 6.90 9.07 -1.65
CA PHE A 93 8.06 9.58 -0.93
C PHE A 93 8.39 11.00 -1.39
N GLU A 94 9.11 11.75 -0.57
CA GLU A 94 9.69 13.01 -1.01
C GLU A 94 10.86 12.79 -1.98
N ASN A 95 11.23 13.83 -2.74
CA ASN A 95 12.23 13.71 -3.83
C ASN A 95 13.62 13.19 -3.36
N LYS A 96 14.02 13.49 -2.12
CA LYS A 96 15.33 13.11 -1.55
C LYS A 96 15.24 12.01 -0.50
N GLU A 97 14.03 11.54 -0.19
CA GLU A 97 13.83 10.53 0.83
C GLU A 97 14.27 9.15 0.32
N LYS A 98 14.85 8.35 1.22
CA LYS A 98 15.21 6.97 0.91
C LYS A 98 13.93 6.15 0.85
N VAL A 99 13.73 5.41 -0.24
CA VAL A 99 12.56 4.54 -0.40
C VAL A 99 12.64 3.44 0.65
N ASN A 100 11.71 3.48 1.61
CA ASN A 100 11.51 2.45 2.62
C ASN A 100 10.11 1.87 2.47
N LEU A 101 10.00 0.64 1.98
CA LEU A 101 8.71 -0.04 1.77
C LEU A 101 8.14 -0.63 3.07
N GLU A 102 8.98 -0.80 4.09
CA GLU A 102 8.58 -1.27 5.41
C GLU A 102 7.84 -0.20 6.23
N ASP A 103 7.83 1.05 5.76
CA ASP A 103 7.11 2.15 6.39
C ASP A 103 5.70 2.28 5.77
N PRO A 104 4.63 1.90 6.50
CA PRO A 104 3.26 1.99 5.98
C PRO A 104 2.78 3.45 5.88
N SER A 105 3.46 4.42 6.49
CA SER A 105 3.05 5.83 6.43
C SER A 105 3.15 6.43 5.03
N HIS A 106 3.97 5.84 4.15
CA HIS A 106 4.10 6.25 2.76
C HIS A 106 3.10 5.57 1.83
N ILE A 107 2.31 4.59 2.31
CA ILE A 107 1.25 3.95 1.51
C ILE A 107 0.12 4.95 1.30
N VAL A 108 -0.08 5.34 0.04
CA VAL A 108 -1.17 6.26 -0.35
C VAL A 108 -2.40 5.49 -0.77
N ALA A 109 -2.23 4.37 -1.48
CA ALA A 109 -3.35 3.58 -1.95
C ALA A 109 -2.95 2.12 -2.20
N ILE A 110 -3.91 1.23 -2.02
CA ILE A 110 -3.84 -0.17 -2.44
C ILE A 110 -5.00 -0.37 -3.41
N THR A 111 -4.70 -0.75 -4.65
CA THR A 111 -5.71 -0.89 -5.71
C THR A 111 -5.50 -2.16 -6.53
N ARG A 112 -6.57 -2.64 -7.16
CA ARG A 112 -6.51 -3.73 -8.16
C ARG A 112 -6.36 -3.21 -9.59
N THR A 113 -6.56 -1.91 -9.79
CA THR A 113 -6.42 -1.26 -11.10
C THR A 113 -4.97 -0.93 -11.41
N THR A 114 -4.63 -0.70 -12.68
CA THR A 114 -3.27 -0.35 -13.11
C THR A 114 -3.06 1.16 -13.26
N PHE A 115 -3.86 1.95 -12.54
CA PHE A 115 -3.79 3.40 -12.55
C PHE A 115 -4.17 3.98 -11.20
N TYR A 116 -3.64 5.17 -10.91
CA TYR A 116 -3.93 5.94 -9.70
C TYR A 116 -4.03 7.43 -10.05
N GLN A 117 -5.08 8.09 -9.57
CA GLN A 117 -5.25 9.52 -9.74
C GLN A 117 -4.37 10.25 -8.72
N LEU A 118 -3.45 11.08 -9.22
CA LEU A 118 -2.52 11.83 -8.39
C LEU A 118 -3.22 13.11 -7.89
N PRO A 119 -3.13 13.43 -6.58
CA PRO A 119 -3.57 14.72 -6.09
C PRO A 119 -2.61 15.80 -6.60
N TYR A 120 -3.00 16.48 -7.67
CA TYR A 120 -2.24 17.59 -8.24
C TYR A 120 -2.51 18.87 -7.45
N GLU A 121 -1.47 19.56 -7.00
CA GLU A 121 -1.61 20.76 -6.18
C GLU A 121 -1.14 22.01 -6.92
N SER A 122 0.15 22.09 -7.26
CA SER A 122 0.78 23.35 -7.73
C SER A 122 1.90 23.18 -8.77
N GLY A 123 2.28 21.95 -9.10
CA GLY A 123 3.39 21.60 -10.01
C GLY A 123 4.80 21.87 -9.47
N LYS A 124 4.92 22.38 -8.23
CA LYS A 124 6.19 22.83 -7.65
C LYS A 124 6.91 21.73 -6.89
N THR A 125 6.17 20.80 -6.30
CA THR A 125 6.75 19.81 -5.38
C THR A 125 7.05 18.52 -6.14
N LYS A 126 8.29 18.07 -6.03
CA LYS A 126 8.72 16.79 -6.61
C LYS A 126 8.43 15.68 -5.61
N TYR A 127 7.62 14.72 -6.02
CA TYR A 127 7.39 13.48 -5.30
C TYR A 127 7.96 12.29 -6.06
N ARG A 128 8.32 11.25 -5.32
CA ARG A 128 8.73 9.97 -5.86
C ARG A 128 7.63 8.96 -5.56
N TYR A 129 6.91 8.58 -6.61
CA TYR A 129 5.91 7.52 -6.53
C TYR A 129 6.59 6.19 -6.75
N VAL A 130 6.30 5.23 -5.88
CA VAL A 130 6.79 3.86 -5.98
C VAL A 130 5.57 2.95 -6.09
N VAL A 131 5.59 2.06 -7.07
CA VAL A 131 4.53 1.08 -7.30
C VAL A 131 5.13 -0.31 -7.17
N THR A 132 4.47 -1.16 -6.40
CA THR A 132 4.75 -2.58 -6.26
C THR A 132 3.50 -3.39 -6.62
N ALA A 133 3.70 -4.63 -7.04
CA ALA A 133 2.64 -5.59 -7.27
C ALA A 133 2.62 -6.62 -6.13
N LEU A 134 1.42 -7.02 -5.75
CA LEU A 134 1.12 -8.11 -4.83
C LEU A 134 0.47 -9.25 -5.59
N ASP A 135 0.87 -10.47 -5.28
CA ASP A 135 0.21 -11.69 -5.77
C ASP A 135 -1.00 -12.07 -4.89
N ARG A 136 -1.58 -13.26 -5.12
CA ARG A 136 -2.71 -13.78 -4.32
C ARG A 136 -2.33 -14.08 -2.86
N LEU A 137 -1.04 -14.29 -2.60
CA LEU A 137 -0.49 -14.64 -1.30
C LEU A 137 0.17 -13.45 -0.60
N HIS A 138 -0.02 -12.25 -1.17
CA HIS A 138 0.51 -10.97 -0.70
C HIS A 138 2.04 -10.85 -0.73
N ASN A 139 2.72 -11.68 -1.54
CA ASN A 139 4.15 -11.47 -1.80
C ASN A 139 4.33 -10.21 -2.65
N GLU A 140 5.22 -9.33 -2.20
CA GLU A 140 5.45 -8.03 -2.85
C GLU A 140 6.62 -8.07 -3.84
N SER A 141 6.36 -7.60 -5.07
CA SER A 141 7.37 -7.49 -6.13
C SER A 141 8.42 -6.42 -5.83
N LYS A 142 9.54 -6.44 -6.56
CA LYS A 142 10.51 -5.33 -6.59
C LYS A 142 9.85 -4.00 -6.98
N SER A 143 10.23 -2.92 -6.32
CA SER A 143 9.71 -1.57 -6.54
C SER A 143 10.03 -0.99 -7.92
N ALA A 144 9.02 -0.35 -8.53
CA ALA A 144 9.17 0.52 -9.68
C ALA A 144 8.89 1.97 -9.28
N SER A 145 9.89 2.84 -9.42
CA SER A 145 9.76 4.24 -9.02
C SER A 145 9.66 5.19 -10.20
N LYS A 146 8.79 6.20 -10.10
CA LYS A 146 8.69 7.33 -11.02
C LYS A 146 8.73 8.64 -10.25
N LYS A 147 9.55 9.59 -10.71
CA LYS A 147 9.54 10.96 -10.21
C LYS A 147 8.43 11.73 -10.90
N VAL A 148 7.60 12.40 -10.11
CA VAL A 148 6.43 13.14 -10.58
C VAL A 148 6.44 14.52 -9.92
N LYS A 149 6.11 15.56 -10.68
CA LYS A 149 5.93 16.92 -10.17
C LYS A 149 4.43 17.15 -9.97
N LEU A 150 4.05 17.52 -8.75
CA LEU A 150 2.67 17.81 -8.35
C LEU A 150 2.54 19.22 -7.82
#